data_AF-A0A3D5WHJ9-F1
#
_entry.id   AF-A0A3D5WHJ9-F1
#
_cell.length_a   1.000
_cell.length_b   1.000
_cell.length_c   1.000
_cell.angle_alpha   90.00
_cell.angle_beta   90.00
_cell.angle_gamma   90.00
#
_symmetry.space_group_name_H-M   'P 1'
#
loop_
_entity.id
_entity.type
_entity.pdbx_description
1 polymer ?
#
loop_
_entity_poly.entity_id
_entity_poly.type
_entity_poly.pdbx_seq_one_letter_code
_entity_poly.pdbx_strand_id
1 'polypeptide(L)'
;QIEAGTFMVAAAATRGDVLIKNVIPKHLEAISVKLMEIGATVEEFDDAIRVTSDHRLGHTQIKTLPYPGFPTDMQPQIATLLALSDGTSIVTESIFENRFKY
;
A
#
# COMPACT_ATOMS: atom_id res chain seq x y z
N GLN A 1 -9.84 -3.88 4.82
CA GLN A 1 -8.42 -3.68 4.46
C GLN A 1 -8.18 -3.88 2.97
N ILE A 2 -8.56 -5.04 2.40
CA ILE A 2 -8.12 -5.45 1.06
C ILE A 2 -8.63 -4.54 -0.06
N GLU A 3 -9.94 -4.29 -0.14
CA GLU A 3 -10.52 -3.46 -1.19
C GLU A 3 -10.01 -2.01 -1.14
N ALA A 4 -10.16 -1.36 0.01
CA ALA A 4 -9.68 0.00 0.22
C ALA A 4 -8.17 0.12 -0.03
N GLY A 5 -7.36 -0.81 0.50
CA GLY A 5 -5.92 -0.86 0.24
C GLY A 5 -5.59 -1.01 -1.25
N THR A 6 -6.38 -1.79 -1.99
CA THR A 6 -6.20 -1.94 -3.44
C THR A 6 -6.42 -0.61 -4.16
N PHE A 7 -7.47 0.15 -3.80
CA PHE A 7 -7.68 1.49 -4.34
C PHE A 7 -6.59 2.49 -3.93
N MET A 8 -6.09 2.42 -2.69
CA MET A 8 -4.99 3.26 -2.22
C MET A 8 -3.73 3.04 -3.08
N VAL A 9 -3.38 1.78 -3.31
CA VAL A 9 -2.24 1.40 -4.15
C VAL A 9 -2.47 1.81 -5.61
N ALA A 10 -3.67 1.64 -6.14
CA ALA A 10 -4.00 2.04 -7.51
C ALA A 10 -3.86 3.55 -7.72
N ALA A 11 -4.32 4.36 -6.75
CA ALA A 11 -4.15 5.82 -6.77
C ALA A 11 -2.66 6.21 -6.81
N ALA A 12 -1.86 5.59 -5.93
CA ALA A 12 -0.42 5.83 -5.87
C ALA A 12 0.30 5.39 -7.16
N ALA A 13 -0.04 4.21 -7.70
CA ALA A 13 0.56 3.64 -8.91
C ALA A 13 0.31 4.47 -10.17
N THR A 14 -0.88 5.08 -10.24
CA THR A 14 -1.31 5.89 -11.39
C THR A 14 -0.93 7.36 -11.25
N ARG A 15 -0.27 7.75 -10.15
CA ARG A 15 0.01 9.16 -9.80
C ARG A 15 -1.27 10.01 -9.84
N GLY A 16 -2.32 9.44 -9.24
CA GLY A 16 -3.64 10.05 -9.17
C GLY A 16 -3.89 10.70 -7.82
N ASP A 17 -5.13 11.17 -7.69
CA ASP A 17 -5.70 11.74 -6.48
C ASP A 17 -7.07 11.11 -6.26
N VAL A 18 -7.18 10.26 -5.24
CA VAL A 18 -8.39 9.46 -4.99
C VAL A 18 -8.79 9.56 -3.53
N LEU A 19 -10.05 9.95 -3.29
CA LEU A 19 -10.71 9.86 -1.99
C LEU A 19 -11.50 8.56 -1.89
N ILE A 20 -11.12 7.71 -0.95
CA ILE A 20 -11.75 6.43 -0.66
C ILE A 20 -12.62 6.60 0.58
N LYS A 21 -13.94 6.46 0.42
CA LYS A 21 -14.94 6.67 1.46
C LYS A 21 -15.38 5.35 2.11
N ASN A 22 -16.08 5.45 3.23
CA ASN A 22 -16.66 4.33 3.96
C ASN A 22 -15.58 3.32 4.41
N VAL A 23 -14.50 3.85 4.96
CA VAL A 23 -13.38 3.07 5.50
C VAL A 23 -13.10 3.47 6.95
N ILE A 24 -12.46 2.58 7.70
CA ILE A 24 -11.95 2.87 9.04
C ILE A 24 -10.43 3.04 8.91
N PRO A 25 -9.88 4.28 8.97
CA PRO A 25 -8.47 4.52 8.67
C PRO A 25 -7.51 3.71 9.55
N LYS A 26 -7.88 3.51 10.82
CA LYS A 26 -7.13 2.67 11.76
C LYS A 26 -6.86 1.25 11.24
N HIS A 27 -7.75 0.70 10.41
CA HIS A 27 -7.52 -0.61 9.81
C HIS A 27 -6.51 -0.55 8.64
N LEU A 28 -6.22 0.62 8.07
CA LEU A 28 -5.37 0.78 6.89
C LEU A 28 -3.97 1.31 7.21
N GLU A 29 -3.68 1.59 8.48
CA GLU A 29 -2.43 2.20 8.97
C GLU A 29 -1.15 1.55 8.39
N ALA A 30 -1.04 0.22 8.41
CA ALA A 30 0.14 -0.47 7.87
C ALA A 30 0.37 -0.23 6.37
N ILE A 31 -0.71 -0.02 5.61
CA ILE A 31 -0.67 0.32 4.18
C ILE A 31 -0.36 1.80 4.01
N SER A 32 -1.03 2.68 4.76
CA SER A 32 -0.80 4.13 4.78
C SER A 32 0.67 4.45 5.02
N VAL A 33 1.27 3.85 6.06
CA VAL A 33 2.68 4.05 6.43
C VAL A 33 3.61 3.66 5.28
N LYS A 34 3.36 2.53 4.61
CA LYS A 34 4.22 2.09 3.50
C LYS A 34 4.08 2.93 2.24
N LEU A 35 2.90 3.48 1.97
CA LEU A 35 2.71 4.44 0.88
C LEU A 35 3.40 5.78 1.18
N MET A 36 3.31 6.26 2.41
CA MET A 36 4.02 7.47 2.85
C MET A 36 5.54 7.30 2.81
N GLU A 37 6.06 6.13 3.21
CA GLU A 37 7.49 5.83 3.18
C GLU A 37 8.11 5.94 1.78
N ILE A 38 7.33 5.61 0.74
CA ILE A 38 7.78 5.71 -0.66
C ILE A 38 7.43 7.05 -1.32
N GLY A 39 6.88 8.01 -0.58
CA GLY A 39 6.64 9.39 -1.04
C GLY A 39 5.21 9.69 -1.51
N ALA A 40 4.25 8.79 -1.36
CA ALA A 40 2.84 9.14 -1.58
C ALA A 40 2.32 9.96 -0.39
N THR A 41 1.35 10.84 -0.63
CA THR A 41 0.64 11.53 0.45
C THR A 41 -0.62 10.76 0.81
N VAL A 42 -0.83 10.52 2.10
CA VAL A 42 -2.02 9.84 2.62
C VAL A 42 -2.63 10.74 3.70
N GLU A 43 -3.86 11.19 3.47
CA GLU A 43 -4.64 12.01 4.40
C GLU A 43 -5.79 11.17 4.96
N GLU A 44 -5.87 11.07 6.28
CA GLU A 44 -6.91 10.31 6.97
C GLU A 44 -8.01 11.25 7.51
N PHE A 45 -9.27 10.85 7.33
CA PHE A 45 -10.47 11.51 7.83
C PHE A 45 -11.29 10.53 8.67
N ASP A 46 -12.37 10.96 9.31
CA ASP A 46 -13.17 10.11 10.20
C ASP A 46 -13.64 8.78 9.56
N ASP A 47 -14.13 8.84 8.32
CA ASP A 47 -14.67 7.68 7.57
C ASP A 47 -14.10 7.53 6.14
N ALA A 48 -12.96 8.19 5.88
CA ALA A 48 -12.34 8.25 4.56
C ALA A 48 -10.82 8.34 4.62
N ILE A 49 -10.16 7.96 3.53
CA ILE A 49 -8.73 8.21 3.29
C ILE A 49 -8.57 8.79 1.89
N ARG A 50 -7.76 9.83 1.75
CA ARG A 50 -7.31 10.34 0.45
C ARG A 50 -5.87 9.93 0.20
N VAL A 51 -5.58 9.45 -1.01
CA VAL A 51 -4.22 9.12 -1.46
C VAL A 51 -3.90 9.94 -2.70
N THR A 52 -2.77 10.64 -2.67
CA THR A 52 -2.28 11.44 -3.79
C THR A 52 -0.82 11.16 -4.09
N SER A 53 -0.46 11.19 -5.37
CA SER A 53 0.92 11.13 -5.84
C SER A 53 1.03 11.88 -7.17
N ASP A 54 2.11 12.64 -7.38
CA ASP A 54 2.35 13.43 -8.60
C ASP A 54 3.70 13.09 -9.28
N HIS A 55 4.46 12.15 -8.71
CA HIS A 55 5.80 11.79 -9.17
C HIS A 55 6.01 10.26 -9.13
N ARG A 56 7.18 9.81 -9.60
CA ARG A 56 7.57 8.41 -9.45
C ARG A 56 7.98 8.18 -7.99
N LEU A 57 7.37 7.19 -7.35
CA LEU A 57 7.61 6.88 -5.95
C LEU A 57 8.97 6.22 -5.73
N GLY A 58 9.49 6.32 -4.50
CA GLY A 58 10.69 5.62 -4.06
C GLY A 58 10.47 4.13 -3.78
N HIS A 59 11.50 3.47 -3.26
CA HIS A 59 11.49 2.06 -2.90
C HIS A 59 11.34 1.87 -1.39
N THR A 60 10.93 0.67 -0.97
CA THR A 60 10.90 0.27 0.44
C THR A 60 11.10 -1.23 0.57
N GLN A 61 11.23 -1.69 1.81
CA GLN A 61 11.19 -3.10 2.18
C GLN A 61 9.89 -3.42 2.92
N ILE A 62 9.26 -4.52 2.54
CA ILE A 62 8.02 -5.00 3.13
C ILE A 62 8.23 -6.42 3.63
N LYS A 63 7.74 -6.67 4.84
CA LYS A 63 7.58 -8.01 5.39
C LYS A 63 6.14 -8.19 5.84
N THR A 64 5.48 -9.21 5.34
CA THR A 64 4.09 -9.52 5.74
C THR A 64 4.05 -10.06 7.16
N LEU A 65 3.10 -9.60 7.97
CA LEU A 65 3.00 -9.97 9.38
C LEU A 65 1.52 -10.17 9.75
N PRO A 66 1.20 -10.90 10.84
CA PRO A 66 -0.15 -10.91 11.39
C PRO A 66 -0.59 -9.49 11.74
N TYR A 67 -1.91 -9.24 11.70
CA TYR A 67 -2.48 -7.96 12.11
C TYR A 67 -1.95 -7.54 13.51
N PRO A 68 -1.51 -6.28 13.70
CA PRO A 68 -1.69 -5.10 12.84
C PRO A 68 -0.57 -4.87 11.79
N GLY A 69 0.33 -5.82 11.57
CA GLY A 69 1.40 -5.68 10.58
C GLY A 69 0.91 -5.72 9.12
N PHE A 70 1.85 -5.60 8.17
CA PHE A 70 1.50 -5.51 6.75
C PHE A 70 0.75 -6.77 6.27
N PRO A 71 -0.49 -6.64 5.75
CA PRO A 71 -1.32 -7.80 5.47
C PRO A 71 -0.82 -8.54 4.23
N THR A 72 -0.72 -9.86 4.34
CA THR A 72 -0.33 -10.76 3.23
C THR A 72 -1.27 -10.62 2.02
N ASP A 73 -2.54 -10.25 2.23
CA ASP A 73 -3.52 -9.98 1.16
C ASP A 73 -3.24 -8.72 0.32
N MET A 74 -2.36 -7.85 0.78
CA MET A 74 -1.92 -6.64 0.04
C MET A 74 -0.55 -6.80 -0.60
N GLN A 75 0.13 -7.94 -0.37
CA GLN A 75 1.47 -8.20 -0.86
C GLN A 75 1.56 -8.12 -2.41
N PRO A 76 0.63 -8.71 -3.20
CA PRO A 76 0.69 -8.60 -4.66
C PRO A 76 0.52 -7.17 -5.19
N GLN A 77 -0.42 -6.40 -4.60
CA GLN A 77 -0.74 -5.04 -5.00
C GLN A 77 0.46 -4.13 -4.75
N ILE A 78 1.05 -4.20 -3.54
CA ILE A 78 2.21 -3.37 -3.22
C ILE A 78 3.43 -3.79 -4.03
N ALA A 79 3.61 -5.08 -4.32
CA ALA A 79 4.69 -5.55 -5.19
C ALA A 79 4.56 -4.96 -6.61
N THR A 80 3.33 -4.83 -7.12
CA THR A 80 3.07 -4.19 -8.41
C THR A 80 3.44 -2.71 -8.39
N LEU A 81 3.09 -1.98 -7.31
CA LEU A 81 3.50 -0.58 -7.15
C LEU A 81 5.02 -0.43 -7.10
N LEU A 82 5.69 -1.26 -6.29
CA LEU A 82 7.13 -1.21 -6.09
C LEU A 82 7.93 -1.59 -7.34
N ALA A 83 7.34 -2.35 -8.27
CA ALA A 83 7.93 -2.59 -9.58
C ALA A 83 7.95 -1.34 -10.49
N LEU A 84 7.11 -0.34 -10.20
CA LEU A 84 7.06 0.95 -10.89
C LEU A 84 7.88 2.05 -10.19
N SER A 85 8.35 1.79 -8.97
CA SER A 85 9.10 2.72 -8.14
C SER A 85 10.58 2.85 -8.55
N ASP A 86 11.23 3.92 -8.09
CA ASP A 86 12.67 4.14 -8.24
C ASP A 86 13.48 3.44 -7.14
N GLY A 87 14.45 2.63 -7.57
CA GLY A 87 15.37 1.88 -6.71
C GLY A 87 15.00 0.41 -6.54
N THR A 88 15.62 -0.24 -5.56
CA THR A 88 15.44 -1.68 -5.32
C THR A 88 14.55 -1.89 -4.10
N SER A 89 13.38 -2.50 -4.30
CA SER A 89 12.48 -2.90 -3.23
C SER A 89 12.64 -4.37 -2.85
N ILE A 90 12.36 -4.71 -1.59
CA ILE A 90 12.39 -6.11 -1.11
C ILE A 90 11.02 -6.44 -0.54
N VAL A 91 10.41 -7.54 -1.01
CA VAL A 91 9.13 -8.04 -0.48
C VAL A 91 9.36 -9.42 0.10
N THR A 92 9.19 -9.55 1.42
CA THR A 92 9.33 -10.80 2.18
C THR A 92 7.95 -11.29 2.60
N GLU A 93 7.54 -12.44 2.07
CA GLU A 93 6.33 -13.14 2.52
C GLU A 93 6.70 -14.14 3.63
N SER A 94 6.00 -14.08 4.76
CA SER A 94 6.25 -14.97 5.91
C SER A 94 4.98 -15.59 6.51
N ILE A 95 3.82 -15.35 5.92
CA ILE A 95 2.53 -15.93 6.32
C ILE A 95 2.13 -17.08 5.39
N PHE A 96 2.38 -16.96 4.08
CA PHE A 96 1.96 -17.95 3.10
C PHE A 96 3.08 -18.35 2.12
N GLU A 97 3.58 -19.58 2.24
CA GLU A 97 4.78 -20.08 1.54
C GLU A 97 4.66 -20.14 -0.01
N ASN A 98 3.50 -19.82 -0.60
CA ASN A 98 3.26 -19.91 -2.04
C ASN A 98 2.57 -18.67 -2.64
N ARG A 99 2.87 -17.48 -2.10
CA ARG A 99 2.12 -16.26 -2.46
C ARG A 99 2.59 -15.54 -3.73
N PHE A 100 3.76 -15.86 -4.27
CA PHE A 100 4.34 -15.22 -5.47
C PHE A 100 3.86 -15.84 -6.80
N LYS A 101 2.61 -16.31 -6.87
CA LYS A 101 2.05 -16.96 -8.08
C LYS A 101 1.28 -15.99 -8.99
N TYR A 102 1.59 -14.71 -8.94
CA TYR A 102 0.96 -13.65 -9.73
C TYR A 102 1.88 -13.14 -10.83
#